data_AF-A0A1J9S172-F1
#
_entry.id   AF-A0A1J9S172-F1
#
_cell.length_a   1.000
_cell.length_b   1.000
_cell.length_c   1.000
_cell.angle_alpha   90.00
_cell.angle_beta   90.00
_cell.angle_gamma   90.00
#
_symmetry.space_group_name_H-M   'P 1'
#
loop_
_entity.id
_entity.type
_entity.pdbx_description
1 polymer ?
#
loop_
_entity_poly.entity_id
_entity_poly.type
_entity_poly.pdbx_seq_one_letter_code
_entity_poly.pdbx_strand_id
1 'polypeptide(L)'
;MTTTLTSLPRELRQNILLSAVQQETHLTINTPWPQTITSLLAACKLLRADMPWVLNAWSPLRVLQHPRDVAAAAATPLITIDGVACNNPSCQGPLCLCLRLYHDVELRDLWADGYGLDAALVDAWHDAVAGLPLPVRVNTQSGTNDSDDDVDARTTSTTSTTTPPPPTVILLDVTPAPGWMRAAGHANQLNALLQDTRTARRFLDAQALDVARLVRRIYEHYGGGGGGSSKGGRGGAVEVKLTGKLARRSGAFVAKVDEGGGVRVEFVGEYVEGAEAGVGQLERAVRALAPKKRGTVGDCARAVRLARLRRVEWSKRSAKLVDRACDGGGVEGVRETLGEMAELMVDERRDRLEMAPSGNLHRAMVHSLAQDMGMLTGSEGEGEGRFVVVTKKPAL
;
A
#
# COMPACT_ATOMS: atom_id res chain seq x y z
N MET A 1 3.18 -42.98 3.63
CA MET A 1 1.77 -42.62 3.32
C MET A 1 1.72 -41.12 3.14
N THR A 2 1.32 -40.61 1.98
CA THR A 2 1.15 -39.18 1.73
C THR A 2 -0.23 -38.76 2.19
N THR A 3 -0.31 -38.02 3.29
CA THR A 3 -1.56 -37.44 3.78
C THR A 3 -2.01 -36.36 2.81
N THR A 4 -3.21 -36.48 2.25
CA THR A 4 -3.78 -35.49 1.34
C THR A 4 -4.72 -34.55 2.09
N LEU A 5 -4.94 -33.34 1.58
CA LEU A 5 -5.88 -32.38 2.21
C LEU A 5 -7.28 -32.99 2.39
N THR A 6 -7.73 -33.82 1.44
CA THR A 6 -9.06 -34.46 1.47
C THR A 6 -9.17 -35.60 2.49
N SER A 7 -8.05 -36.18 2.96
CA SER A 7 -8.08 -37.21 4.00
C SER A 7 -8.07 -36.63 5.42
N LEU A 8 -7.95 -35.31 5.59
CA LEU A 8 -7.96 -34.67 6.90
C LEU A 8 -9.39 -34.53 7.46
N PRO A 9 -9.55 -34.50 8.80
CA PRO A 9 -10.78 -34.10 9.47
C PRO A 9 -11.29 -32.75 8.97
N ARG A 10 -12.61 -32.58 8.98
CA ARG A 10 -13.30 -31.41 8.41
C ARG A 10 -12.78 -30.09 8.99
N GLU A 11 -12.61 -30.06 10.31
CA GLU A 11 -12.19 -28.89 11.07
C GLU A 11 -10.78 -28.45 10.66
N LEU A 12 -9.86 -29.41 10.48
CA LEU A 12 -8.50 -29.13 10.01
C LEU A 12 -8.51 -28.64 8.55
N ARG A 13 -9.32 -29.25 7.67
CA ARG A 13 -9.46 -28.75 6.30
C ARG A 13 -9.97 -27.33 6.27
N GLN A 14 -11.03 -27.04 7.01
CA GLN A 14 -11.63 -25.71 7.12
C GLN A 14 -10.63 -24.66 7.61
N ASN A 15 -9.84 -24.98 8.63
CA ASN A 15 -8.80 -24.07 9.14
C ASN A 15 -7.66 -23.84 8.14
N ILE A 16 -7.22 -24.89 7.43
CA ILE A 16 -6.21 -24.77 6.37
C ILE A 16 -6.74 -23.90 5.22
N LEU A 17 -7.98 -24.14 4.78
CA LEU A 17 -8.62 -23.36 3.72
C LEU A 17 -8.80 -21.90 4.14
N LEU A 18 -9.25 -21.64 5.37
CA LEU A 18 -9.35 -20.28 5.92
C LEU A 18 -7.99 -19.59 5.93
N SER A 19 -6.94 -20.28 6.38
CA SER A 19 -5.58 -19.74 6.40
C SER A 19 -5.05 -19.44 4.99
N ALA A 20 -5.37 -20.28 4.00
CA ALA A 20 -4.99 -20.06 2.61
C ALA A 20 -5.72 -18.84 2.02
N VAL A 21 -7.02 -18.73 2.24
CA VAL A 21 -7.84 -17.61 1.77
C VAL A 21 -7.44 -16.29 2.45
N GLN A 22 -7.02 -16.33 3.71
CA GLN A 22 -6.50 -15.16 4.44
C GLN A 22 -5.20 -14.60 3.88
N GLN A 23 -4.48 -15.31 3.00
CA GLN A 23 -3.30 -14.76 2.32
C GLN A 23 -3.70 -13.74 1.24
N GLU A 24 -4.90 -13.84 0.69
CA GLU A 24 -5.48 -12.90 -0.28
C GLU A 24 -6.37 -11.89 0.45
N THR A 25 -5.77 -11.04 1.27
CA THR A 25 -6.49 -10.07 2.11
C THR A 25 -7.12 -8.92 1.32
N HIS A 26 -6.58 -8.57 0.16
CA HIS A 26 -6.96 -7.39 -0.60
C HIS A 26 -7.88 -7.73 -1.76
N LEU A 27 -9.17 -7.42 -1.61
CA LEU A 27 -10.13 -7.52 -2.71
C LEU A 27 -10.33 -6.16 -3.38
N THR A 28 -10.40 -6.18 -4.70
CA THR A 28 -10.86 -5.04 -5.50
C THR A 28 -12.24 -5.33 -6.06
N ILE A 29 -12.95 -4.32 -6.55
CA ILE A 29 -14.28 -4.52 -7.15
C ILE A 29 -14.27 -5.40 -8.38
N ASN A 30 -13.20 -5.34 -9.17
CA ASN A 30 -13.06 -6.16 -10.37
C ASN A 30 -12.75 -7.62 -10.03
N THR A 31 -12.28 -7.89 -8.81
CA THR A 31 -11.94 -9.22 -8.31
C THR A 31 -12.65 -9.45 -6.97
N PRO A 32 -13.99 -9.61 -6.98
CA PRO A 32 -14.77 -9.75 -5.75
C PRO A 32 -14.45 -11.03 -4.97
N TRP A 33 -13.74 -11.98 -5.60
CA TRP A 33 -13.34 -13.25 -5.03
C TRP A 33 -11.87 -13.54 -5.33
N PRO A 34 -11.10 -14.04 -4.33
CA PRO A 34 -9.73 -14.54 -4.48
C PRO A 34 -9.60 -15.57 -5.58
N GLN A 35 -8.46 -15.57 -6.27
CA GLN A 35 -8.17 -16.61 -7.26
C GLN A 35 -8.09 -17.98 -6.59
N THR A 36 -7.58 -18.04 -5.36
CA THR A 36 -7.58 -19.27 -4.56
C THR A 36 -8.98 -19.80 -4.32
N ILE A 37 -9.96 -18.94 -3.97
CA ILE A 37 -11.35 -19.37 -3.75
C ILE A 37 -11.95 -19.91 -5.04
N THR A 38 -11.83 -19.19 -6.15
CA THR A 38 -12.40 -19.63 -7.43
C THR A 38 -11.80 -20.96 -7.90
N SER A 39 -10.49 -21.14 -7.69
CA SER A 39 -9.76 -22.37 -8.02
C SER A 39 -10.16 -23.54 -7.11
N LEU A 40 -10.32 -23.32 -5.80
CA LEU A 40 -10.78 -24.32 -4.84
C LEU A 40 -12.21 -24.79 -5.13
N LEU A 41 -13.11 -23.86 -5.49
CA LEU A 41 -14.49 -24.18 -5.87
C LEU A 41 -14.57 -25.04 -7.13
N ALA A 42 -13.63 -24.86 -8.07
CA ALA A 42 -13.55 -25.64 -9.30
C ALA A 42 -12.93 -27.04 -9.07
N ALA A 43 -11.98 -27.17 -8.16
CA ALA A 43 -11.14 -28.37 -8.05
C ALA A 43 -11.81 -29.59 -7.40
N CYS A 44 -12.53 -29.43 -6.28
CA CYS A 44 -12.98 -30.56 -5.47
C CYS A 44 -14.34 -30.33 -4.78
N LYS A 45 -15.30 -31.26 -4.97
CA LYS A 45 -16.62 -31.22 -4.32
C LYS A 45 -16.53 -31.25 -2.79
N LEU A 46 -15.59 -32.00 -2.23
CA LEU A 46 -15.43 -32.09 -0.77
C LEU A 46 -14.99 -30.73 -0.19
N LEU A 47 -14.02 -30.08 -0.82
CA LEU A 47 -13.56 -28.75 -0.38
C LEU A 47 -14.66 -27.70 -0.58
N ARG A 48 -15.42 -27.80 -1.68
CA ARG A 48 -16.59 -26.95 -1.93
C ARG A 48 -17.62 -27.00 -0.80
N ALA A 49 -17.89 -28.18 -0.23
CA ALA A 49 -18.80 -28.33 0.90
C ALA A 49 -18.30 -27.68 2.21
N ASP A 50 -16.99 -27.43 2.32
CA ASP A 50 -16.38 -26.73 3.45
C ASP A 50 -16.37 -25.20 3.27
N MET A 51 -16.49 -24.71 2.04
CA MET A 51 -16.39 -23.28 1.71
C MET A 51 -17.46 -22.39 2.35
N PRO A 52 -18.74 -22.79 2.54
CA PRO A 52 -19.70 -21.94 3.24
C PRO A 52 -19.22 -21.53 4.63
N TRP A 53 -18.58 -22.43 5.38
CA TRP A 53 -17.99 -22.11 6.68
C TRP A 53 -16.81 -21.16 6.53
N VAL A 54 -15.90 -21.44 5.59
CA VAL A 54 -14.71 -20.62 5.34
C VAL A 54 -15.10 -19.18 4.96
N LEU A 55 -16.06 -19.02 4.05
CA LEU A 55 -16.52 -17.72 3.59
C LEU A 55 -17.26 -16.94 4.68
N ASN A 56 -18.02 -17.63 5.54
CA ASN A 56 -18.67 -16.98 6.69
C ASN A 56 -17.69 -16.59 7.80
N ALA A 57 -16.55 -17.28 7.90
CA ALA A 57 -15.49 -16.98 8.88
C ALA A 57 -14.46 -15.96 8.35
N TRP A 58 -14.48 -15.66 7.06
CA TRP A 58 -13.49 -14.81 6.40
C TRP A 58 -13.97 -13.37 6.25
N SER A 59 -13.14 -12.42 6.70
CA SER A 59 -13.41 -10.98 6.63
C SER A 59 -12.32 -10.27 5.81
N PRO A 60 -12.44 -10.23 4.46
CA PRO A 60 -11.44 -9.59 3.61
C PRO A 60 -11.41 -8.08 3.79
N LEU A 61 -10.24 -7.49 3.52
CA LEU A 61 -10.11 -6.05 3.34
C LEU A 61 -10.55 -5.67 1.93
N ARG A 62 -11.67 -4.96 1.82
CA ARG A 62 -12.15 -4.45 0.53
C ARG A 62 -11.54 -3.10 0.24
N VAL A 63 -10.79 -3.00 -0.86
CA VAL A 63 -10.14 -1.77 -1.29
C VAL A 63 -11.03 -1.09 -2.34
N LEU A 64 -11.57 0.08 -1.98
CA LEU A 64 -12.29 0.96 -2.89
C LEU A 64 -11.32 2.01 -3.42
N GLN A 65 -11.13 2.05 -4.73
CA GLN A 65 -10.17 2.93 -5.39
C GLN A 65 -10.80 4.24 -5.83
N HIS A 66 -12.10 4.24 -6.15
CA HIS A 66 -12.84 5.40 -6.62
C HIS A 66 -14.15 5.59 -5.86
N PRO A 67 -14.73 6.79 -5.77
CA PRO A 67 -16.04 6.98 -5.14
C PRO A 67 -17.18 6.15 -5.78
N ARG A 68 -17.16 5.97 -7.11
CA ARG A 68 -18.12 5.11 -7.85
C ARG A 68 -18.09 3.64 -7.44
N ASP A 69 -16.99 3.21 -6.84
CA ASP A 69 -16.78 1.85 -6.37
C ASP A 69 -17.74 1.49 -5.24
N VAL A 70 -18.22 2.47 -4.48
CA VAL A 70 -19.15 2.27 -3.37
C VAL A 70 -20.45 1.60 -3.84
N ALA A 71 -21.02 2.05 -4.96
CA ALA A 71 -22.22 1.44 -5.53
C ALA A 71 -21.98 -0.01 -6.00
N ALA A 72 -20.82 -0.27 -6.62
CA ALA A 72 -20.44 -1.60 -7.07
C ALA A 72 -20.16 -2.57 -5.90
N ALA A 73 -19.58 -2.06 -4.80
CA ALA A 73 -19.34 -2.83 -3.59
C ALA A 73 -20.65 -3.25 -2.91
N ALA A 74 -21.67 -2.39 -2.92
CA ALA A 74 -23.02 -2.72 -2.45
C ALA A 74 -23.69 -3.78 -3.36
N ALA A 75 -23.42 -3.73 -4.66
CA ALA A 75 -23.98 -4.66 -5.66
C ALA A 75 -23.20 -5.97 -5.82
N THR A 76 -22.20 -6.27 -4.97
CA THR A 76 -21.39 -7.49 -5.13
C THR A 76 -22.28 -8.74 -5.09
N PRO A 77 -22.24 -9.61 -6.12
CA PRO A 77 -23.15 -10.73 -6.24
C PRO A 77 -22.94 -11.76 -5.13
N LEU A 78 -24.05 -12.32 -4.65
CA LEU A 78 -24.06 -13.47 -3.75
C LEU A 78 -23.51 -14.68 -4.50
N ILE A 79 -22.56 -15.41 -3.91
CA ILE A 79 -22.17 -16.71 -4.44
C ILE A 79 -23.10 -17.76 -3.83
N THR A 80 -23.67 -18.60 -4.69
CA THR A 80 -24.37 -19.81 -4.25
C THR A 80 -23.46 -21.02 -4.47
N ILE A 81 -23.19 -21.77 -3.41
CA ILE A 81 -22.37 -22.99 -3.43
C ILE A 81 -23.27 -24.17 -3.10
N ASP A 82 -23.51 -25.04 -4.07
CA ASP A 82 -24.39 -26.21 -3.93
C ASP A 82 -25.78 -25.87 -3.34
N GLY A 83 -26.37 -24.76 -3.80
CA GLY A 83 -27.67 -24.26 -3.32
C GLY A 83 -27.61 -23.47 -2.00
N VAL A 84 -26.46 -23.45 -1.32
CA VAL A 84 -26.24 -22.63 -0.13
C VAL A 84 -25.76 -21.25 -0.56
N ALA A 85 -26.60 -20.25 -0.36
CA ALA A 85 -26.20 -18.85 -0.43
C ALA A 85 -25.04 -18.62 0.57
N CYS A 86 -23.84 -18.44 0.05
CA CYS A 86 -22.72 -17.96 0.84
C CYS A 86 -22.85 -16.45 0.87
N ASN A 87 -22.99 -15.93 2.08
CA ASN A 87 -23.26 -14.52 2.26
C ASN A 87 -22.14 -13.70 1.64
N ASN A 88 -22.54 -12.59 1.01
CA ASN A 88 -21.58 -11.61 0.54
C ASN A 88 -20.70 -11.23 1.75
N PRO A 89 -19.36 -11.23 1.63
CA PRO A 89 -18.46 -10.82 2.71
C PRO A 89 -18.80 -9.44 3.29
N SER A 90 -19.59 -8.63 2.56
CA SER A 90 -20.14 -7.35 3.01
C SER A 90 -21.26 -7.44 4.06
N CYS A 91 -21.90 -8.60 4.23
CA CYS A 91 -23.20 -8.71 4.92
C CYS A 91 -23.14 -9.42 6.28
N GLN A 92 -22.06 -10.12 6.63
CA GLN A 92 -21.91 -10.80 7.91
C GLN A 92 -20.47 -10.68 8.42
N GLY A 93 -20.29 -10.00 9.56
CA GLY A 93 -18.99 -9.80 10.22
C GLY A 93 -18.55 -8.33 10.25
N PRO A 94 -17.38 -8.05 10.87
CA PRO A 94 -16.80 -6.73 10.86
C PRO A 94 -16.40 -6.41 9.42
N LEU A 95 -17.09 -5.46 8.82
CA LEU A 95 -16.71 -4.96 7.51
C LEU A 95 -15.37 -4.22 7.66
N CYS A 96 -14.36 -4.62 6.89
CA CYS A 96 -13.11 -3.88 6.79
C CYS A 96 -13.02 -3.25 5.41
N LEU A 97 -13.24 -1.94 5.33
CA LEU A 97 -13.12 -1.16 4.09
C LEU A 97 -11.81 -0.38 4.09
N CYS A 98 -11.11 -0.34 2.97
CA CYS A 98 -10.00 0.57 2.71
C CYS A 98 -10.39 1.53 1.60
N LEU A 99 -10.56 2.81 1.91
CA LEU A 99 -10.84 3.87 0.95
C LEU A 99 -9.51 4.51 0.52
N ARG A 100 -9.15 4.41 -0.76
CA ARG A 100 -7.96 5.10 -1.29
C ARG A 100 -8.35 6.51 -1.70
N LEU A 101 -7.97 7.49 -0.89
CA LEU A 101 -8.38 8.88 -1.12
C LEU A 101 -7.79 9.45 -2.41
N TYR A 102 -6.57 9.05 -2.76
CA TYR A 102 -5.86 9.57 -3.91
C TYR A 102 -5.66 8.47 -4.95
N HIS A 103 -6.30 8.57 -6.11
CA HIS A 103 -6.26 7.56 -7.17
C HIS A 103 -5.61 8.06 -8.47
N ASP A 104 -5.24 7.12 -9.34
CA ASP A 104 -4.23 7.27 -10.40
C ASP A 104 -4.44 8.43 -11.38
N VAL A 105 -5.67 8.71 -11.77
CA VAL A 105 -5.96 9.64 -12.89
C VAL A 105 -5.65 11.08 -12.51
N GLU A 106 -5.83 11.48 -11.25
CA GLU A 106 -5.91 12.90 -10.89
C GLU A 106 -4.60 13.45 -10.32
N LEU A 107 -3.76 12.60 -9.73
CA LEU A 107 -2.47 13.03 -9.18
C LEU A 107 -1.41 13.36 -10.24
N ARG A 108 -1.52 12.80 -11.45
CA ARG A 108 -0.52 13.00 -12.51
C ARG A 108 -0.50 14.46 -12.98
N ASP A 109 -1.68 15.05 -13.13
CA ASP A 109 -1.87 16.42 -13.62
C ASP A 109 -1.63 17.44 -12.48
N LEU A 110 -2.08 17.11 -11.26
CA LEU A 110 -1.89 17.93 -10.07
C LEU A 110 -0.42 18.23 -9.73
N TRP A 111 0.50 17.32 -10.07
CA TRP A 111 1.93 17.55 -9.83
C TRP A 111 2.62 18.34 -10.94
N ALA A 112 2.05 18.38 -12.14
CA ALA A 112 2.60 19.14 -13.26
C ALA A 112 2.38 20.64 -13.07
N ASP A 113 1.19 21.04 -12.61
CA ASP A 113 0.76 22.44 -12.61
C ASP A 113 1.02 23.19 -11.29
N GLY A 114 1.56 22.50 -10.28
CA GLY A 114 2.17 23.09 -9.09
C GLY A 114 1.24 23.81 -8.11
N TYR A 115 0.03 24.21 -8.49
CA TYR A 115 -0.90 24.96 -7.62
C TYR A 115 -2.35 24.75 -8.05
N GLY A 116 -3.05 23.86 -7.36
CA GLY A 116 -4.47 23.63 -7.54
C GLY A 116 -4.85 22.26 -7.05
N LEU A 117 -4.66 22.00 -5.76
CA LEU A 117 -5.02 20.72 -5.16
C LEU A 117 -6.53 20.58 -5.16
N ASP A 118 -7.03 19.72 -6.05
CA ASP A 118 -8.46 19.60 -6.26
C ASP A 118 -9.13 18.99 -5.03
N ALA A 119 -9.83 19.84 -4.28
CA ALA A 119 -10.71 19.39 -3.20
C ALA A 119 -11.77 18.40 -3.71
N ALA A 120 -12.04 18.38 -5.04
CA ALA A 120 -12.98 17.47 -5.67
C ALA A 120 -12.70 15.99 -5.36
N LEU A 121 -11.45 15.57 -5.15
CA LEU A 121 -11.15 14.18 -4.79
C LEU A 121 -11.79 13.78 -3.46
N VAL A 122 -11.59 14.61 -2.44
CA VAL A 122 -12.13 14.36 -1.10
C VAL A 122 -13.63 14.63 -1.09
N ASP A 123 -14.11 15.62 -1.85
CA ASP A 123 -15.53 15.93 -2.00
C ASP A 123 -16.31 14.81 -2.70
N ALA A 124 -15.72 14.16 -3.70
CA ALA A 124 -16.34 13.00 -4.35
C ALA A 124 -16.46 11.81 -3.37
N TRP A 125 -15.47 11.62 -2.50
CA TRP A 125 -15.58 10.65 -1.40
C TRP A 125 -16.65 11.04 -0.38
N HIS A 126 -16.75 12.32 -0.04
CA HIS A 126 -17.82 12.87 0.80
C HIS A 126 -19.19 12.50 0.28
N ASP A 127 -19.43 12.70 -1.02
CA ASP A 127 -20.70 12.39 -1.66
C ASP A 127 -20.98 10.88 -1.68
N ALA A 128 -19.95 10.06 -1.86
CA ALA A 128 -20.07 8.61 -1.86
C ALA A 128 -20.30 7.99 -0.47
N VAL A 129 -20.08 8.71 0.64
CA VAL A 129 -20.29 8.18 2.01
C VAL A 129 -21.70 7.62 2.18
N ALA A 130 -22.71 8.28 1.64
CA ALA A 130 -24.11 7.85 1.77
C ALA A 130 -24.38 6.48 1.14
N GLY A 131 -23.56 6.05 0.18
CA GLY A 131 -23.65 4.74 -0.45
C GLY A 131 -22.92 3.63 0.30
N LEU A 132 -22.15 3.95 1.36
CA LEU A 132 -21.40 2.94 2.09
C LEU A 132 -22.35 1.92 2.74
N PRO A 133 -22.01 0.62 2.68
CA PRO A 133 -22.90 -0.43 3.17
C PRO A 133 -23.15 -0.29 4.66
N LEU A 134 -24.43 -0.21 5.05
CA LEU A 134 -24.81 -0.23 6.46
C LEU A 134 -24.78 -1.67 6.99
N PRO A 135 -24.31 -1.89 8.23
CA PRO A 135 -24.37 -3.21 8.84
C PRO A 135 -25.83 -3.66 8.90
N VAL A 136 -26.11 -4.86 8.38
CA VAL A 136 -27.45 -5.44 8.41
C VAL A 136 -27.83 -5.63 9.88
N ARG A 137 -28.84 -4.88 10.33
CA ARG A 137 -29.44 -5.12 11.64
C ARG A 137 -30.14 -6.47 11.56
N VAL A 138 -29.56 -7.50 12.17
CA VAL A 138 -30.26 -8.75 12.40
C VAL A 138 -31.39 -8.40 13.35
N ASN A 139 -32.60 -8.19 12.81
CA ASN A 139 -33.80 -8.05 13.61
C ASN A 139 -33.97 -9.37 14.35
N THR A 140 -33.41 -9.45 15.54
CA THR A 140 -33.75 -10.48 16.51
C THR A 140 -35.17 -10.13 16.90
N GLN A 141 -36.13 -10.66 16.15
CA GLN A 141 -37.52 -10.65 16.56
C GLN A 141 -37.54 -11.38 17.90
N SER A 142 -37.53 -10.60 18.98
CA SER A 142 -37.86 -11.06 20.32
C SER A 142 -39.31 -11.52 20.22
N GLY A 143 -39.51 -12.80 19.90
CA GLY A 143 -40.80 -13.44 19.98
C GLY A 143 -41.24 -13.39 21.43
N THR A 144 -41.98 -12.36 21.80
CA THR A 144 -42.87 -12.38 22.97
C THR A 144 -43.96 -13.38 22.63
N ASN A 145 -43.67 -14.66 22.83
CA ASN A 145 -44.67 -15.69 22.94
C ASN A 145 -45.36 -15.49 24.29
N ASP A 146 -46.25 -14.49 24.35
CA ASP A 146 -47.34 -14.46 25.33
C ASP A 146 -48.38 -15.47 24.86
N SER A 147 -48.14 -16.73 25.19
CA SER A 147 -49.16 -17.76 25.19
C SER A 147 -48.85 -18.69 26.34
N ASP A 148 -49.49 -18.41 27.48
CA ASP A 148 -49.77 -19.37 28.54
C ASP A 148 -50.38 -20.61 27.89
N ASP A 149 -49.64 -21.72 27.85
CA ASP A 149 -50.22 -23.06 27.93
C ASP A 149 -49.13 -24.10 28.27
N ASP A 150 -49.58 -25.04 29.08
CA ASP A 150 -48.88 -26.06 29.86
C ASP A 150 -47.98 -27.07 29.10
N VAL A 151 -46.94 -27.52 29.80
CA VAL A 151 -46.39 -28.91 29.85
C VAL A 151 -45.76 -29.50 28.57
N ASP A 152 -44.42 -29.61 28.53
CA ASP A 152 -43.71 -30.85 28.92
C ASP A 152 -42.18 -30.74 28.70
N ALA A 153 -41.44 -31.42 29.57
CA ALA A 153 -39.98 -31.36 29.67
C ALA A 153 -39.24 -31.82 28.40
N ARG A 154 -38.60 -30.88 27.68
CA ARG A 154 -37.48 -31.18 26.78
C ARG A 154 -36.36 -30.18 26.92
N THR A 155 -35.25 -30.66 27.45
CA THR A 155 -33.97 -29.98 27.63
C THR A 155 -33.41 -29.52 26.28
N THR A 156 -33.74 -28.31 25.84
CA THR A 156 -33.07 -27.63 24.73
C THR A 156 -32.08 -26.62 25.29
N SER A 157 -30.84 -27.07 25.40
CA SER A 157 -29.65 -26.27 25.74
C SER A 157 -29.47 -25.14 24.72
N THR A 158 -30.10 -24.00 24.97
CA THR A 158 -29.95 -22.80 24.14
C THR A 158 -29.03 -21.82 24.85
N THR A 159 -27.77 -22.18 25.02
CA THR A 159 -26.71 -21.25 25.41
C THR A 159 -26.24 -20.50 24.17
N SER A 160 -27.02 -19.51 23.73
CA SER A 160 -26.55 -18.49 22.79
C SER A 160 -25.84 -17.39 23.58
N THR A 161 -24.59 -17.64 23.91
CA THR A 161 -23.67 -16.59 24.38
C THR A 161 -23.33 -15.71 23.20
N THR A 162 -24.21 -14.77 22.86
CA THR A 162 -24.05 -13.89 21.70
C THR A 162 -22.99 -12.84 22.00
N THR A 163 -21.73 -13.18 21.76
CA THR A 163 -20.62 -12.22 21.74
C THR A 163 -21.00 -11.08 20.79
N PRO A 164 -20.89 -9.80 21.20
CA PRO A 164 -21.24 -8.69 20.34
C PRO A 164 -20.39 -8.77 19.06
N PRO A 165 -20.98 -8.49 17.88
CA PRO A 165 -20.22 -8.48 16.65
C PRO A 165 -19.05 -7.48 16.78
N PRO A 166 -17.84 -7.83 16.32
CA PRO A 166 -16.70 -6.92 16.31
C PRO A 166 -17.03 -5.63 15.53
N PRO A 167 -16.43 -4.50 15.91
CA PRO A 167 -16.70 -3.21 15.27
C PRO A 167 -16.29 -3.23 13.80
N THR A 168 -17.10 -2.55 12.98
CA THR A 168 -16.76 -2.23 11.59
C THR A 168 -15.54 -1.30 11.58
N VAL A 169 -14.49 -1.64 10.83
CA VAL A 169 -13.28 -0.82 10.72
C VAL A 169 -13.20 -0.23 9.32
N ILE A 170 -13.05 1.09 9.24
CA ILE A 170 -12.83 1.79 7.97
C ILE A 170 -11.44 2.39 7.98
N LEU A 171 -10.62 1.91 7.08
CA LEU A 171 -9.28 2.41 6.82
C LEU A 171 -9.33 3.45 5.71
N LEU A 172 -8.76 4.63 5.94
CA LEU A 172 -8.55 5.66 4.92
C LEU A 172 -7.07 5.65 4.52
N ASP A 173 -6.77 5.15 3.32
CA ASP A 173 -5.41 5.19 2.78
C ASP A 173 -5.11 6.62 2.31
N VAL A 174 -4.32 7.32 3.14
CA VAL A 174 -3.92 8.71 2.97
C VAL A 174 -2.55 8.85 2.29
N THR A 175 -2.02 7.79 1.66
CA THR A 175 -0.75 7.86 0.94
C THR A 175 -0.86 8.86 -0.22
N PRO A 176 -0.16 10.01 -0.21
CA PRO A 176 -0.31 11.06 -1.24
C PRO A 176 0.46 10.70 -2.52
N ALA A 177 0.13 9.55 -3.11
CA ALA A 177 0.77 9.00 -4.29
C ALA A 177 -0.24 8.23 -5.17
N PRO A 178 -0.04 8.21 -6.49
CA PRO A 178 -0.91 7.47 -7.39
C PRO A 178 -0.80 5.95 -7.11
N GLY A 179 -1.83 5.21 -7.46
CA GLY A 179 -1.90 3.75 -7.36
C GLY A 179 -0.72 3.03 -8.01
N TRP A 180 -0.28 3.46 -9.19
CA TRP A 180 0.87 2.84 -9.87
C TRP A 180 2.17 2.97 -9.06
N MET A 181 2.37 4.08 -8.34
CA MET A 181 3.57 4.28 -7.51
C MET A 181 3.49 3.51 -6.19
N ARG A 182 2.27 3.18 -5.74
CA ARG A 182 2.02 2.31 -4.58
C ARG A 182 2.14 0.82 -4.91
N ALA A 183 2.16 0.46 -6.19
CA ALA A 183 2.34 -0.91 -6.63
C ALA A 183 3.75 -1.44 -6.28
N ALA A 184 3.89 -2.76 -6.22
CA ALA A 184 5.17 -3.40 -6.00
C ALA A 184 6.18 -2.98 -7.09
N GLY A 185 7.42 -2.68 -6.69
CA GLY A 185 8.50 -2.28 -7.60
C GLY A 185 8.83 -0.78 -7.64
N HIS A 186 7.98 0.09 -7.08
CA HIS A 186 8.19 1.55 -7.10
C HIS A 186 8.44 2.15 -5.70
N ALA A 187 8.95 1.34 -4.77
CA ALA A 187 9.11 1.75 -3.37
C ALA A 187 10.06 2.94 -3.18
N ASN A 188 11.15 3.07 -3.95
CA ASN A 188 12.05 4.21 -3.76
C ASN A 188 11.42 5.49 -4.31
N GLN A 189 10.72 5.42 -5.44
CA GLN A 189 9.99 6.51 -6.06
C GLN A 189 8.92 7.03 -5.12
N LEU A 190 8.14 6.11 -4.52
CA LEU A 190 7.16 6.42 -3.50
C LEU A 190 7.82 7.11 -2.30
N ASN A 191 8.84 6.50 -1.71
CA ASN A 191 9.48 7.04 -0.52
C ASN A 191 10.12 8.41 -0.79
N ALA A 192 10.75 8.59 -1.96
CA ALA A 192 11.35 9.86 -2.37
C ALA A 192 10.30 10.97 -2.53
N LEU A 193 9.12 10.65 -3.06
CA LEU A 193 7.99 11.56 -3.13
C LEU A 193 7.49 11.92 -1.73
N LEU A 194 7.26 10.94 -0.86
CA LEU A 194 6.80 11.16 0.51
C LEU A 194 7.77 12.07 1.29
N GLN A 195 9.08 11.92 1.04
CA GLN A 195 10.12 12.78 1.60
C GLN A 195 10.37 14.09 0.85
N ASP A 196 9.60 14.42 -0.20
CA ASP A 196 9.62 15.77 -0.77
C ASP A 196 8.68 16.71 0.00
N THR A 197 9.26 17.67 0.75
CA THR A 197 8.45 18.59 1.59
C THR A 197 7.60 19.52 0.74
N ARG A 198 8.01 19.78 -0.50
CA ARG A 198 7.33 20.74 -1.38
C ARG A 198 6.07 20.12 -1.97
N THR A 199 6.07 18.81 -2.20
CA THR A 199 4.95 18.10 -2.82
C THR A 199 4.09 17.43 -1.75
N ALA A 200 4.54 16.31 -1.17
CA ALA A 200 3.71 15.47 -0.32
C ALA A 200 3.24 16.16 0.97
N ARG A 201 4.12 16.94 1.62
CA ARG A 201 3.74 17.65 2.85
C ARG A 201 2.75 18.78 2.59
N ARG A 202 3.03 19.65 1.61
CA ARG A 202 2.10 20.74 1.24
C ARG A 202 0.75 20.18 0.81
N PHE A 203 0.77 19.07 0.05
CA PHE A 203 -0.40 18.32 -0.34
C PHE A 203 -1.26 17.91 0.86
N LEU A 204 -0.67 17.17 1.80
CA LEU A 204 -1.38 16.69 2.97
C LEU A 204 -1.85 17.83 3.88
N ASP A 205 -0.99 18.85 4.10
CA ASP A 205 -1.34 20.01 4.93
C ASP A 205 -2.55 20.77 4.37
N ALA A 206 -2.70 20.86 3.05
CA ALA A 206 -3.84 21.50 2.41
C ALA A 206 -5.14 20.67 2.54
N GLN A 207 -5.03 19.34 2.62
CA GLN A 207 -6.17 18.41 2.61
C GLN A 207 -6.62 17.98 4.03
N ALA A 208 -5.86 18.34 5.07
CA ALA A 208 -6.09 17.86 6.44
C ALA A 208 -7.53 18.11 6.93
N LEU A 209 -8.09 19.30 6.69
CA LEU A 209 -9.44 19.63 7.12
C LEU A 209 -10.52 18.87 6.34
N ASP A 210 -10.33 18.69 5.04
CA ASP A 210 -11.31 17.98 4.21
C ASP A 210 -11.34 16.48 4.55
N VAL A 211 -10.16 15.89 4.82
CA VAL A 211 -10.04 14.52 5.34
C VAL A 211 -10.67 14.39 6.73
N ALA A 212 -10.48 15.38 7.61
CA ALA A 212 -11.13 15.40 8.93
C ALA A 212 -12.66 15.44 8.82
N ARG A 213 -13.19 16.27 7.90
CA ARG A 213 -14.64 16.28 7.61
C ARG A 213 -15.09 14.92 7.06
N LEU A 214 -14.30 14.27 6.20
CA LEU A 214 -14.66 12.96 5.63
C LEU A 214 -14.74 11.89 6.72
N VAL A 215 -13.76 11.84 7.62
CA VAL A 215 -13.77 10.96 8.80
C VAL A 215 -15.05 11.15 9.60
N ARG A 216 -15.39 12.41 9.91
CA ARG A 216 -16.60 12.74 10.67
C ARG A 216 -17.86 12.27 9.95
N ARG A 217 -17.98 12.53 8.65
CA ARG A 217 -19.14 12.13 7.84
C ARG A 217 -19.30 10.60 7.80
N ILE A 218 -18.20 9.86 7.68
CA ILE A 218 -18.20 8.39 7.79
C ILE A 218 -18.68 7.97 9.17
N TYR A 219 -18.16 8.56 10.24
CA TYR A 219 -18.57 8.24 11.60
C TYR A 219 -20.07 8.51 11.86
N GLU A 220 -20.58 9.64 11.36
CA GLU A 220 -22.00 10.00 11.43
C GLU A 220 -22.88 9.03 10.63
N HIS A 221 -22.44 8.59 9.44
CA HIS A 221 -23.14 7.62 8.58
C HIS A 221 -23.45 6.29 9.29
N TYR A 222 -22.50 5.78 10.08
CA TYR A 222 -22.70 4.55 10.86
C TYR A 222 -23.37 4.79 12.23
N GLY A 223 -23.96 5.97 12.46
CA GLY A 223 -24.78 6.26 13.63
C GLY A 223 -24.04 6.88 14.82
N GLY A 224 -22.78 7.30 14.65
CA GLY A 224 -22.00 7.99 15.69
C GLY A 224 -22.45 9.43 15.98
N GLY A 225 -23.27 10.03 15.11
CA GLY A 225 -23.67 11.44 15.16
C GLY A 225 -24.87 11.78 16.04
N GLY A 226 -25.47 10.80 16.73
CA GLY A 226 -26.59 11.04 17.63
C GLY A 226 -26.14 11.75 18.91
N GLY A 227 -25.97 13.08 18.87
CA GLY A 227 -25.63 13.96 19.99
C GLY A 227 -26.63 13.99 21.15
N GLY A 228 -27.50 13.00 21.26
CA GLY A 228 -28.26 12.73 22.48
C GLY A 228 -27.38 11.93 23.43
N SER A 229 -27.14 12.47 24.61
CA SER A 229 -26.55 11.81 25.79
C SER A 229 -27.40 10.63 26.29
N SER A 230 -27.80 9.73 25.39
CA SER A 230 -28.50 8.48 25.68
C SER A 230 -27.45 7.50 26.16
N LYS A 231 -27.28 7.51 27.48
CA LYS A 231 -26.36 6.72 28.30
C LYS A 231 -26.54 5.18 28.19
N GLY A 232 -27.17 4.66 27.14
CA GLY A 232 -27.55 3.23 27.05
C GLY A 232 -27.62 2.61 25.65
N GLY A 233 -27.35 3.34 24.57
CA GLY A 233 -27.41 2.77 23.22
C GLY A 233 -26.13 2.02 22.84
N ARG A 234 -26.12 0.69 22.93
CA ARG A 234 -25.10 -0.21 22.34
C ARG A 234 -25.11 -0.19 20.81
N GLY A 235 -25.06 0.99 20.19
CA GLY A 235 -24.74 1.10 18.77
C GLY A 235 -23.27 0.73 18.59
N GLY A 236 -22.98 -0.34 17.84
CA GLY A 236 -21.61 -0.75 17.54
C GLY A 236 -20.86 0.40 16.87
N ALA A 237 -19.88 0.98 17.56
CA ALA A 237 -19.12 2.10 17.04
C ALA A 237 -18.30 1.64 15.82
N VAL A 238 -18.44 2.34 14.69
CA VAL A 238 -17.49 2.23 13.60
C VAL A 238 -16.15 2.82 14.06
N GLU A 239 -15.06 2.13 13.77
CA GLU A 239 -13.72 2.64 14.01
C GLU A 239 -13.14 3.14 12.68
N VAL A 240 -12.88 4.45 12.59
CA VAL A 240 -12.25 5.05 11.41
C VAL A 240 -10.77 5.27 11.71
N LYS A 241 -9.89 4.66 10.92
CA LYS A 241 -8.43 4.79 11.04
C LYS A 241 -7.82 5.34 9.77
N LEU A 242 -6.70 6.03 9.89
CA LEU A 242 -5.86 6.36 8.75
C LEU A 242 -4.85 5.23 8.52
N THR A 243 -4.54 4.93 7.27
CA THR A 243 -3.55 3.94 6.87
C THR A 243 -2.73 4.43 5.68
N GLY A 244 -1.89 3.57 5.11
CA GLY A 244 -1.02 3.87 3.99
C GLY A 244 0.41 4.15 4.41
N LYS A 245 1.18 4.82 3.54
CA LYS A 245 2.57 5.21 3.79
C LYS A 245 2.70 6.72 3.87
N LEU A 246 3.28 7.20 4.96
CA LEU A 246 3.53 8.63 5.19
C LEU A 246 4.99 8.85 5.56
N ALA A 247 5.58 9.99 5.19
CA ALA A 247 6.85 10.39 5.80
C ALA A 247 6.63 10.67 7.30
N ARG A 248 7.60 10.32 8.17
CA ARG A 248 7.49 10.56 9.63
C ARG A 248 7.13 12.00 10.00
N ARG A 249 7.71 12.96 9.30
CA ARG A 249 7.42 14.40 9.48
C ARG A 249 6.00 14.83 9.08
N SER A 250 5.29 14.00 8.32
CA SER A 250 3.86 14.20 8.00
C SER A 250 2.96 13.76 9.16
N GLY A 251 3.50 13.35 10.32
CA GLY A 251 2.69 13.10 11.52
C GLY A 251 1.82 14.29 11.95
N ALA A 252 2.24 15.53 11.66
CA ALA A 252 1.42 16.72 11.90
C ALA A 252 0.10 16.73 11.11
N PHE A 253 0.04 16.09 9.94
CA PHE A 253 -1.21 15.91 9.20
C PHE A 253 -2.18 15.01 9.96
N VAL A 254 -1.70 13.88 10.51
CA VAL A 254 -2.51 12.96 11.30
C VAL A 254 -3.09 13.66 12.53
N ALA A 255 -2.26 14.43 13.24
CA ALA A 255 -2.71 15.22 14.40
C ALA A 255 -3.81 16.23 14.03
N LYS A 256 -3.66 16.95 12.91
CA LYS A 256 -4.69 17.88 12.42
C LYS A 256 -6.00 17.18 12.05
N VAL A 257 -5.93 15.98 11.47
CA VAL A 257 -7.12 15.20 11.13
C VAL A 257 -7.86 14.74 12.40
N ASP A 258 -7.12 14.26 13.40
CA ASP A 258 -7.65 13.84 14.71
C ASP A 258 -8.31 15.01 15.44
N GLU A 259 -7.63 16.16 15.53
CA GLU A 259 -8.16 17.37 16.18
C GLU A 259 -9.37 17.96 15.43
N GLY A 260 -9.36 17.93 14.09
CA GLY A 260 -10.38 18.56 13.26
C GLY A 260 -11.67 17.76 13.10
N GLY A 261 -11.63 16.43 13.30
CA GLY A 261 -12.77 15.55 13.03
C GLY A 261 -13.79 15.47 14.17
N GLY A 262 -13.39 15.81 15.40
CA GLY A 262 -14.20 15.56 16.61
C GLY A 262 -14.42 14.06 16.91
N VAL A 263 -13.76 13.20 16.15
CA VAL A 263 -13.75 11.75 16.26
C VAL A 263 -12.29 11.36 16.43
N ARG A 264 -11.99 10.53 17.43
CA ARG A 264 -10.61 10.08 17.63
C ARG A 264 -10.17 9.21 16.45
N VAL A 265 -9.04 9.56 15.85
CA VAL A 265 -8.46 8.86 14.71
C VAL A 265 -7.07 8.35 15.06
N GLU A 266 -6.80 7.09 14.73
CA GLU A 266 -5.48 6.48 14.83
C GLU A 266 -4.88 6.30 13.43
N PHE A 267 -3.57 6.54 13.29
CA PHE A 267 -2.83 6.10 12.10
C PHE A 267 -2.19 4.73 12.34
N VAL A 268 -2.66 3.72 11.60
CA VAL A 268 -2.18 2.33 11.64
C VAL A 268 -1.34 1.95 10.42
N GLY A 269 -0.94 2.94 9.64
CA GLY A 269 -0.07 2.77 8.48
C GLY A 269 1.42 2.74 8.83
N GLU A 270 2.25 2.84 7.80
CA GLU A 270 3.70 2.83 7.89
C GLU A 270 4.26 4.26 7.81
N TYR A 271 5.12 4.62 8.76
CA TYR A 271 5.93 5.82 8.64
C TYR A 271 7.26 5.49 7.96
N VAL A 272 7.49 6.12 6.82
CA VAL A 272 8.76 6.05 6.10
C VAL A 272 9.76 7.00 6.76
N GLU A 273 10.88 6.44 7.20
CA GLU A 273 11.99 7.20 7.74
C GLU A 273 12.79 7.88 6.63
N GLY A 274 13.35 9.05 6.92
CA GLY A 274 14.17 9.79 5.94
C GLY A 274 15.38 8.99 5.43
N ALA A 275 15.92 8.10 6.26
CA ALA A 275 17.03 7.21 5.91
C ALA A 275 16.63 6.09 4.93
N GLU A 276 15.36 5.70 4.89
CA GLU A 276 14.82 4.64 4.02
C GLU A 276 14.40 5.17 2.65
N ALA A 277 14.26 6.47 2.51
CA ALA A 277 13.69 7.13 1.34
C ALA A 277 14.69 7.48 0.23
N GLY A 278 15.63 6.56 -0.02
CA GLY A 278 16.52 6.64 -1.17
C GLY A 278 17.87 7.31 -0.91
N VAL A 279 18.03 8.16 0.12
CA VAL A 279 19.37 8.75 0.41
C VAL A 279 20.46 7.68 0.66
N GLY A 280 20.06 6.42 0.91
CA GLY A 280 20.96 5.28 0.99
C GLY A 280 21.25 4.47 -0.29
N GLN A 281 20.56 4.59 -1.43
CA GLN A 281 20.82 3.66 -2.55
C GLN A 281 22.17 3.91 -3.20
N LEU A 282 22.53 5.17 -3.42
CA LEU A 282 23.88 5.53 -3.87
C LEU A 282 24.93 5.06 -2.86
N GLU A 283 24.71 5.30 -1.56
CA GLU A 283 25.64 4.81 -0.53
C GLU A 283 25.73 3.29 -0.47
N ARG A 284 24.62 2.56 -0.63
CA ARG A 284 24.57 1.10 -0.66
C ARG A 284 25.31 0.58 -1.88
N ALA A 285 25.10 1.18 -3.05
CA ALA A 285 25.85 0.85 -4.26
C ALA A 285 27.35 1.10 -4.08
N VAL A 286 27.74 2.25 -3.51
CA VAL A 286 29.15 2.55 -3.17
C VAL A 286 29.70 1.54 -2.16
N ARG A 287 28.96 1.16 -1.12
CA ARG A 287 29.39 0.16 -0.12
C ARG A 287 29.50 -1.25 -0.72
N ALA A 288 28.65 -1.58 -1.68
CA ALA A 288 28.71 -2.85 -2.40
C ALA A 288 29.92 -2.92 -3.35
N LEU A 289 30.21 -1.82 -4.06
CA LEU A 289 31.36 -1.74 -4.99
C LEU A 289 32.70 -1.58 -4.25
N ALA A 290 32.72 -0.85 -3.13
CA ALA A 290 33.91 -0.53 -2.35
C ALA A 290 33.67 -0.78 -0.85
N PRO A 291 33.51 -2.05 -0.40
CA PRO A 291 33.30 -2.39 1.00
C PRO A 291 34.47 -2.00 1.90
N LYS A 292 34.20 -1.53 3.13
CA LYS A 292 35.23 -1.18 4.14
C LYS A 292 35.93 -2.42 4.72
N LYS A 293 35.19 -3.51 4.92
CA LYS A 293 35.74 -4.78 5.43
C LYS A 293 36.12 -5.66 4.24
N ARG A 294 37.27 -6.35 4.31
CA ARG A 294 37.67 -7.36 3.32
C ARG A 294 36.65 -8.51 3.36
N GLY A 295 35.92 -8.71 2.28
CA GLY A 295 35.06 -9.89 2.09
C GLY A 295 35.87 -11.12 1.70
N THR A 296 35.18 -12.19 1.29
CA THR A 296 35.79 -13.37 0.67
C THR A 296 36.73 -12.98 -0.49
N VAL A 297 37.83 -13.72 -0.61
CA VAL A 297 39.10 -13.35 -1.26
C VAL A 297 38.98 -12.87 -2.72
N GLY A 298 37.92 -13.23 -3.45
CA GLY A 298 37.76 -12.93 -4.88
C GLY A 298 37.66 -11.44 -5.24
N ASP A 299 36.96 -10.62 -4.45
CA ASP A 299 36.67 -9.22 -4.81
C ASP A 299 37.56 -8.19 -4.09
N CYS A 300 38.49 -8.64 -3.26
CA CYS A 300 39.31 -7.74 -2.44
C CYS A 300 40.16 -6.79 -3.29
N ALA A 301 40.74 -7.26 -4.40
CA ALA A 301 41.56 -6.42 -5.28
C ALA A 301 40.73 -5.31 -5.93
N ARG A 302 39.55 -5.64 -6.45
CA ARG A 302 38.63 -4.67 -7.06
C ARG A 302 38.10 -3.68 -6.02
N ALA A 303 37.68 -4.15 -4.85
CA ALA A 303 37.20 -3.31 -3.76
C ALA A 303 38.26 -2.31 -3.26
N VAL A 304 39.53 -2.74 -3.20
CA VAL A 304 40.66 -1.85 -2.85
C VAL A 304 40.91 -0.83 -3.95
N ARG A 305 40.87 -1.25 -5.23
CA ARG A 305 41.02 -0.35 -6.38
C ARG A 305 39.93 0.74 -6.38
N LEU A 306 38.68 0.35 -6.14
CA LEU A 306 37.52 1.24 -6.11
C LEU A 306 37.36 2.03 -4.80
N ALA A 307 38.32 1.93 -3.87
CA ALA A 307 38.25 2.60 -2.56
C ALA A 307 38.06 4.12 -2.64
N ARG A 308 38.48 4.76 -3.74
CA ARG A 308 38.32 6.21 -3.99
C ARG A 308 36.85 6.64 -4.05
N LEU A 309 35.93 5.77 -4.49
CA LEU A 309 34.48 6.07 -4.49
C LEU A 309 33.95 6.52 -3.13
N ARG A 310 34.51 5.97 -2.04
CA ARG A 310 34.09 6.32 -0.67
C ARG A 310 34.46 7.74 -0.25
N ARG A 311 35.37 8.38 -0.98
CA ARG A 311 35.84 9.74 -0.73
C ARG A 311 35.12 10.77 -1.60
N VAL A 312 34.29 10.32 -2.55
CA VAL A 312 33.49 11.22 -3.39
C VAL A 312 32.41 11.85 -2.53
N GLU A 313 32.34 13.18 -2.55
CA GLU A 313 31.27 13.94 -1.90
C GLU A 313 30.05 13.98 -2.82
N TRP A 314 29.12 13.06 -2.60
CA TRP A 314 27.92 12.95 -3.42
C TRP A 314 26.96 14.10 -3.17
N SER A 315 26.55 14.78 -4.25
CA SER A 315 25.54 15.82 -4.16
C SER A 315 24.16 15.22 -3.88
N LYS A 316 23.30 16.01 -3.21
CA LYS A 316 21.88 15.63 -3.00
C LYS A 316 21.15 15.34 -4.32
N ARG A 317 21.58 15.99 -5.41
CA ARG A 317 21.03 15.78 -6.76
C ARG A 317 21.37 14.39 -7.28
N SER A 318 22.63 13.96 -7.19
CA SER A 318 23.05 12.63 -7.62
C SER A 318 22.35 11.53 -6.83
N ALA A 319 22.25 11.67 -5.50
CA ALA A 319 21.51 10.72 -4.67
C ALA A 319 20.04 10.57 -5.14
N LYS A 320 19.33 11.70 -5.31
CA LYS A 320 17.92 11.70 -5.77
C LYS A 320 17.75 11.11 -7.18
N LEU A 321 18.73 11.30 -8.08
CA LEU A 321 18.67 10.74 -9.43
C LEU A 321 18.94 9.23 -9.44
N VAL A 322 19.88 8.75 -8.62
CA VAL A 322 20.16 7.33 -8.43
C VAL A 322 18.92 6.59 -7.92
N ASP A 323 18.23 7.16 -6.94
CA ASP A 323 17.00 6.55 -6.40
C ASP A 323 15.94 6.35 -7.46
N ARG A 324 15.67 7.42 -8.22
CA ARG A 324 14.70 7.39 -9.30
C ARG A 324 15.09 6.39 -10.39
N ALA A 325 16.38 6.26 -10.69
CA ALA A 325 16.87 5.32 -11.69
C ALA A 325 16.75 3.85 -11.21
N CYS A 326 16.95 3.58 -9.91
CA CYS A 326 16.79 2.25 -9.32
C CYS A 326 15.37 1.69 -9.48
N ASP A 327 14.35 2.53 -9.48
CA ASP A 327 12.95 2.08 -9.68
C ASP A 327 12.62 1.71 -11.13
N GLY A 328 13.38 2.22 -12.11
CA GLY A 328 13.14 1.95 -13.54
C GLY A 328 14.04 0.86 -14.11
N GLY A 329 15.29 0.79 -13.67
CA GLY A 329 16.30 -0.16 -14.19
C GLY A 329 16.76 -1.21 -13.18
N GLY A 330 16.21 -1.20 -11.96
CA GLY A 330 16.69 -2.01 -10.85
C GLY A 330 17.97 -1.45 -10.23
N VAL A 331 18.21 -1.79 -8.96
CA VAL A 331 19.40 -1.37 -8.21
C VAL A 331 20.69 -1.88 -8.86
N GLU A 332 20.63 -3.04 -9.52
CA GLU A 332 21.77 -3.67 -10.18
C GLU A 332 22.29 -2.89 -11.38
N GLY A 333 21.40 -2.37 -12.24
CA GLY A 333 21.83 -1.56 -13.39
C GLY A 333 22.51 -0.26 -12.97
N VAL A 334 22.00 0.40 -11.91
CA VAL A 334 22.65 1.60 -11.36
C VAL A 334 24.00 1.28 -10.73
N ARG A 335 24.10 0.13 -10.03
CA ARG A 335 25.35 -0.36 -9.45
C ARG A 335 26.39 -0.66 -10.52
N GLU A 336 25.99 -1.27 -11.63
CA GLU A 336 26.86 -1.55 -12.78
C GLU A 336 27.39 -0.26 -13.40
N THR A 337 26.50 0.69 -13.72
CA THR A 337 26.89 2.02 -14.22
C THR A 337 27.84 2.74 -13.29
N LEU A 338 27.55 2.78 -11.99
CA LEU A 338 28.45 3.39 -10.99
C LEU A 338 29.80 2.67 -10.95
N GLY A 339 29.80 1.34 -11.11
CA GLY A 339 31.00 0.52 -11.22
C GLY A 339 31.85 0.91 -12.42
N GLU A 340 31.27 0.99 -13.62
CA GLU A 340 32.00 1.37 -14.85
C GLU A 340 32.63 2.76 -14.75
N MET A 341 31.88 3.73 -14.22
CA MET A 341 32.38 5.09 -13.99
C MET A 341 33.53 5.12 -12.98
N ALA A 342 33.43 4.30 -11.92
CA ALA A 342 34.47 4.19 -10.93
C ALA A 342 35.74 3.50 -11.46
N GLU A 343 35.58 2.49 -12.33
CA GLU A 343 36.69 1.87 -13.03
C GLU A 343 37.38 2.86 -13.97
N LEU A 344 36.62 3.65 -14.72
CA LEU A 344 37.20 4.76 -15.50
C LEU A 344 38.01 5.67 -14.58
N MET A 345 37.44 6.14 -13.46
CA MET A 345 38.08 7.08 -12.53
C MET A 345 39.46 6.60 -12.03
N VAL A 346 39.68 5.29 -11.89
CA VAL A 346 40.91 4.72 -11.33
C VAL A 346 41.86 4.11 -12.37
N ASP A 347 41.39 3.76 -13.57
CA ASP A 347 42.20 3.14 -14.61
C ASP A 347 43.05 4.17 -15.36
N GLU A 348 44.35 4.25 -15.09
CA GLU A 348 45.28 5.20 -15.72
C GLU A 348 45.35 5.13 -17.25
N ARG A 349 44.96 4.00 -17.86
CA ARG A 349 45.06 3.80 -19.32
C ARG A 349 43.82 4.26 -20.07
N ARG A 350 42.68 4.39 -19.37
CA ARG A 350 41.40 4.76 -19.96
C ARG A 350 41.06 6.21 -19.61
N ASP A 351 40.78 7.01 -20.63
CA ASP A 351 40.44 8.43 -20.53
C ASP A 351 38.96 8.73 -20.86
N ARG A 352 38.30 7.82 -21.59
CA ARG A 352 36.92 7.93 -22.09
C ARG A 352 36.08 6.68 -21.80
N LEU A 353 34.84 6.88 -21.37
CA LEU A 353 33.80 5.86 -21.23
C LEU A 353 32.57 6.29 -22.01
N GLU A 354 32.11 5.43 -22.92
CA GLU A 354 30.87 5.61 -23.65
C GLU A 354 29.82 4.70 -23.02
N MET A 355 28.76 5.31 -22.51
CA MET A 355 27.63 4.57 -21.93
C MET A 355 26.74 4.03 -23.04
N ALA A 356 26.01 2.95 -22.78
CA ALA A 356 24.94 2.52 -23.68
C ALA A 356 23.86 3.62 -23.81
N PRO A 357 23.17 3.72 -24.97
CA PRO A 357 22.00 4.57 -25.12
C PRO A 357 20.97 4.26 -24.03
N SER A 358 20.46 5.31 -23.39
CA SER A 358 19.61 5.18 -22.21
C SER A 358 18.62 6.33 -22.09
N GLY A 359 17.55 6.16 -21.32
CA GLY A 359 16.53 7.18 -21.14
C GLY A 359 17.03 8.46 -20.46
N ASN A 360 16.27 9.55 -20.59
CA ASN A 360 16.59 10.87 -20.04
C ASN A 360 17.02 10.85 -18.57
N LEU A 361 16.32 10.06 -17.75
CA LEU A 361 16.60 9.94 -16.32
C LEU A 361 17.98 9.32 -16.04
N HIS A 362 18.29 8.21 -16.71
CA HIS A 362 19.56 7.52 -16.55
C HIS A 362 20.73 8.40 -17.04
N ARG A 363 20.57 9.08 -18.18
CA ARG A 363 21.57 10.04 -18.67
C ARG A 363 21.80 11.18 -17.68
N ALA A 364 20.73 11.76 -17.14
CA ALA A 364 20.83 12.82 -16.12
C ALA A 364 21.56 12.33 -14.85
N MET A 365 21.31 11.08 -14.44
CA MET A 365 22.02 10.43 -13.34
C MET A 365 23.52 10.32 -13.63
N VAL A 366 23.92 9.79 -14.78
CA VAL A 366 25.34 9.65 -15.18
C VAL A 366 26.04 11.00 -15.19
N HIS A 367 25.44 12.03 -15.78
CA HIS A 367 25.98 13.39 -15.77
C HIS A 367 26.24 13.90 -14.35
N SER A 368 25.27 13.73 -13.45
CA SER A 368 25.38 14.17 -12.05
C SER A 368 26.46 13.39 -11.28
N LEU A 369 26.51 12.06 -11.44
CA LEU A 369 27.52 11.22 -10.80
C LEU A 369 28.94 11.56 -11.27
N ALA A 370 29.12 11.76 -12.58
CA ALA A 370 30.42 12.10 -13.16
C ALA A 370 30.91 13.46 -12.67
N GLN A 371 30.00 14.44 -12.55
CA GLN A 371 30.31 15.74 -12.00
C GLN A 371 30.81 15.64 -10.55
N ASP A 372 30.13 14.86 -9.69
CA ASP A 372 30.57 14.62 -8.31
C ASP A 372 31.92 13.91 -8.24
N MET A 373 32.19 13.00 -9.18
CA MET A 373 33.51 12.34 -9.33
C MET A 373 34.59 13.24 -9.94
N GLY A 374 34.28 14.49 -10.28
CA GLY A 374 35.23 15.43 -10.88
C GLY A 374 35.58 15.15 -12.34
N MET A 375 34.77 14.36 -13.05
CA MET A 375 34.92 14.06 -14.47
C MET A 375 34.15 15.04 -15.36
N LEU A 376 34.45 15.06 -16.66
CA LEU A 376 33.72 15.78 -17.69
C LEU A 376 32.70 14.86 -18.35
N THR A 377 31.60 15.43 -18.85
CA THR A 377 30.57 14.65 -19.53
C THR A 377 29.95 15.39 -20.71
N GLY A 378 29.60 14.65 -21.76
CA GLY A 378 28.84 15.12 -22.91
C GLY A 378 27.71 14.15 -23.25
N SER A 379 26.70 14.61 -23.99
CA SER A 379 25.75 13.72 -24.68
C SER A 379 26.13 13.66 -26.15
N GLU A 380 26.21 12.47 -26.72
CA GLU A 380 26.43 12.25 -28.15
C GLU A 380 25.27 11.42 -28.73
N GLY A 381 25.07 11.47 -30.06
CA GLY A 381 23.96 10.81 -30.75
C GLY A 381 22.62 11.55 -30.72
N GLU A 382 21.66 11.05 -31.51
CA GLU A 382 20.32 11.64 -31.67
C GLU A 382 19.20 10.63 -31.32
N GLY A 383 18.05 11.16 -30.90
CA GLY A 383 16.86 10.36 -30.62
C GLY A 383 17.07 9.25 -29.59
N GLU A 384 16.65 8.04 -29.95
CA GLU A 384 16.82 6.82 -29.14
C GLU A 384 18.28 6.37 -29.05
N GLY A 385 19.11 6.74 -30.04
CA GLY A 385 20.54 6.46 -30.06
C GLY A 385 21.38 7.40 -29.21
N ARG A 386 20.78 8.32 -28.45
CA ARG A 386 21.51 9.29 -27.63
C ARG A 386 22.10 8.66 -26.37
N PHE A 387 23.41 8.83 -26.18
CA PHE A 387 24.19 8.27 -25.07
C PHE A 387 25.02 9.34 -24.35
N VAL A 388 25.64 8.96 -23.23
CA VAL A 388 26.51 9.84 -22.44
C VAL A 388 27.95 9.38 -22.58
N VAL A 389 28.84 10.34 -22.82
CA VAL A 389 30.28 10.15 -22.81
C VAL A 389 30.84 10.78 -21.55
N VAL A 390 31.65 10.02 -20.81
CA VAL A 390 32.34 10.47 -19.60
C VAL A 390 33.83 10.48 -19.87
N THR A 391 34.49 11.61 -19.62
CA THR A 391 35.94 11.77 -19.84
C THR A 391 36.63 12.29 -18.60
N LYS A 392 37.89 11.88 -18.39
CA LYS A 392 38.71 12.41 -17.31
C LYS A 392 39.07 13.87 -17.56
N LYS A 393 39.16 14.66 -16.49
CA LYS A 393 39.82 15.97 -16.58
C LYS A 393 41.31 15.75 -16.85
N PRO A 394 41.91 16.49 -17.80
CA PRO A 394 43.36 16.46 -17.99
C PRO A 394 44.04 16.91 -16.69
N ALA A 395 45.13 16.25 -16.33
CA ALA A 395 45.97 16.68 -15.21
C ALA A 395 46.52 18.06 -15.55
N LEU A 396 46.19 19.06 -14.72
CA LEU A 396 46.73 20.43 -14.82
C LEU A 396 48.18 20.48 -14.38
#